data_AF-A0A9X8VK45-F1
#
_entry.id   AF-A0A9X8VK45-F1
#
_cell.length_a   1.000
_cell.length_b   1.000
_cell.length_c   1.000
_cell.angle_alpha   90.00
_cell.angle_beta   90.00
_cell.angle_gamma   90.00
#
_symmetry.space_group_name_H-M   'P 1'
#
loop_
_entity.id
_entity.type
_entity.pdbx_description
1 polymer ?
#
loop_
_entity_poly.entity_id
_entity_poly.type
_entity_poly.pdbx_seq_one_letter_code
_entity_poly.pdbx_strand_id
1 'polypeptide(L)'
;MKRQFKKFILNQLAVLAPEFKARLIYKRAFGKPLNLQSPSTWNEKINHLKLNDYSNNALVTQCADKYAVREYIKEKGCEEILNELYFSCDSVQEIPWETLPDKFVIKGNHGSGYNLICQNKQSLNIKSASHLIDGWMKDDYWKTYVELNYKGIQKKIIGEKYI
;
A
#
# COMPACT_ATOMS: atom_id res chain seq x y z
N MET A 1 9.10 -23.52 -0.98
CA MET A 1 8.56 -23.89 -2.31
C MET A 1 7.03 -23.84 -2.40
N LYS A 2 6.26 -24.72 -1.73
CA LYS A 2 4.78 -24.78 -1.85
C LYS A 2 4.04 -23.46 -1.55
N ARG A 3 4.49 -22.70 -0.54
CA ARG A 3 3.85 -21.42 -0.12
C ARG A 3 4.02 -20.31 -1.16
N GLN A 4 5.22 -20.18 -1.74
CA GLN A 4 5.50 -19.18 -2.78
C GLN A 4 4.74 -19.49 -4.07
N PHE A 5 4.70 -20.76 -4.47
CA PHE A 5 3.92 -21.20 -5.62
C PHE A 5 2.42 -20.93 -5.44
N LYS A 6 1.86 -21.21 -4.24
CA LYS A 6 0.47 -20.85 -3.92
C LYS A 6 0.23 -19.34 -3.94
N LYS A 7 1.14 -18.52 -3.40
CA LYS A 7 1.05 -17.05 -3.48
C LYS A 7 1.04 -16.58 -4.94
N PHE A 8 1.91 -17.16 -5.77
CA PHE A 8 1.97 -16.85 -7.19
C PHE A 8 0.65 -17.15 -7.90
N ILE A 9 0.09 -18.36 -7.75
CA ILE A 9 -1.21 -18.72 -8.35
C ILE A 9 -2.32 -17.78 -7.87
N LEU A 10 -2.40 -17.53 -6.57
CA LEU A 10 -3.40 -16.62 -6.02
C LEU A 10 -3.24 -15.21 -6.58
N ASN A 11 -2.02 -14.75 -6.80
CA ASN A 11 -1.76 -13.43 -7.40
C ASN A 11 -2.18 -13.37 -8.87
N GLN A 12 -2.05 -14.45 -9.64
CA GLN A 12 -2.57 -14.50 -11.01
C GLN A 12 -4.11 -14.41 -11.06
N LEU A 13 -4.81 -14.98 -10.08
CA LEU A 13 -6.27 -14.80 -9.98
C LEU A 13 -6.69 -13.34 -9.79
N ALA A 14 -5.86 -12.51 -9.14
CA ALA A 14 -6.16 -11.08 -9.02
C ALA A 14 -6.10 -10.33 -10.37
N VAL A 15 -5.32 -10.86 -11.32
CA VAL A 15 -5.17 -10.28 -12.66
C VAL A 15 -6.26 -10.81 -13.59
N LEU A 16 -6.46 -12.13 -13.61
CA LEU A 16 -7.33 -12.82 -14.59
C LEU A 16 -8.80 -12.86 -14.16
N ALA A 17 -9.08 -12.92 -12.85
CA ALA A 17 -10.43 -13.07 -12.31
C ALA A 17 -10.58 -12.34 -10.96
N PRO A 18 -10.39 -11.01 -10.92
CA PRO A 18 -10.37 -10.22 -9.68
C PRO A 18 -11.64 -10.39 -8.85
N GLU A 19 -12.82 -10.40 -9.48
CA GLU A 19 -14.09 -10.62 -8.79
C GLU A 19 -14.14 -12.00 -8.12
N PHE A 20 -13.76 -13.06 -8.83
CA PHE A 20 -13.74 -14.42 -8.28
C PHE A 20 -12.82 -14.51 -7.06
N LYS A 21 -11.62 -13.92 -7.16
CA LYS A 21 -10.68 -13.86 -6.03
C LYS A 21 -11.26 -13.06 -4.86
N ALA A 22 -11.88 -11.91 -5.11
CA ALA A 22 -12.51 -11.09 -4.08
C ALA A 22 -13.62 -11.88 -3.35
N ARG A 23 -14.47 -12.60 -4.08
CA ARG A 23 -15.50 -13.48 -3.52
C ARG A 23 -14.90 -14.58 -2.63
N LEU A 24 -13.79 -15.21 -3.05
CA LEU A 24 -13.09 -16.23 -2.26
C LEU A 24 -12.50 -15.65 -0.97
N ILE A 25 -11.84 -14.49 -1.05
CA ILE A 25 -11.26 -13.80 0.11
C ILE A 25 -12.37 -13.40 1.09
N TYR A 26 -13.44 -12.78 0.58
CA TYR A 26 -14.58 -12.35 1.39
C TYR A 26 -15.24 -13.54 2.10
N LYS A 27 -15.52 -14.64 1.39
CA LYS A 27 -16.10 -15.85 1.99
C LYS A 27 -15.21 -16.44 3.08
N ARG A 28 -13.88 -16.42 2.88
CA ARG A 28 -12.93 -16.88 3.88
C ARG A 28 -12.90 -15.98 5.12
N ALA A 29 -13.03 -14.67 4.95
CA ALA A 29 -12.96 -13.70 6.05
C ALA A 29 -14.28 -13.61 6.85
N PHE A 30 -15.43 -13.69 6.17
CA PHE A 30 -16.75 -13.43 6.78
C PHE A 30 -17.66 -14.66 6.86
N GLY A 31 -17.22 -15.82 6.35
CA GLY A 31 -18.00 -17.06 6.38
C GLY A 31 -19.23 -17.10 5.45
N LYS A 32 -19.48 -16.02 4.68
CA LYS A 32 -20.66 -15.87 3.81
C LYS A 32 -20.26 -15.37 2.41
N PRO A 33 -21.05 -15.65 1.35
CA PRO A 33 -20.74 -15.15 0.01
C PRO A 33 -20.83 -13.62 -0.07
N LEU A 34 -19.98 -13.02 -0.90
CA LEU A 34 -20.00 -11.58 -1.20
C LEU A 34 -21.18 -11.24 -2.11
N ASN A 35 -22.10 -10.37 -1.68
CA ASN A 35 -23.16 -9.84 -2.53
C ASN A 35 -22.72 -8.53 -3.21
N LEU A 36 -22.43 -8.60 -4.52
CA LEU A 36 -22.06 -7.43 -5.32
C LEU A 36 -23.25 -6.77 -6.05
N GLN A 37 -24.38 -7.48 -6.17
CA GLN A 37 -25.56 -6.99 -6.89
C GLN A 37 -26.38 -6.00 -6.05
N SER A 38 -26.52 -6.30 -4.76
CA SER A 38 -27.19 -5.42 -3.79
C SER A 38 -26.40 -5.38 -2.49
N PRO A 39 -25.23 -4.70 -2.46
CA PRO A 39 -24.34 -4.69 -1.30
C PRO A 39 -25.01 -3.98 -0.12
N SER A 40 -25.18 -4.67 1.02
CA SER A 40 -25.87 -4.11 2.19
C SER A 40 -24.87 -3.71 3.29
N THR A 41 -23.81 -4.51 3.48
CA THR A 41 -22.77 -4.25 4.48
C THR A 41 -21.71 -3.28 3.96
N TRP A 42 -21.02 -2.61 4.89
CA TRP A 42 -19.87 -1.76 4.56
C TRP A 42 -18.82 -2.50 3.71
N ASN A 43 -18.45 -3.72 4.10
CA ASN A 43 -17.45 -4.51 3.39
C ASN A 43 -17.90 -4.94 1.98
N GLU A 44 -19.19 -5.21 1.79
CA GLU A 44 -19.73 -5.48 0.44
C GLU A 44 -19.68 -4.22 -0.43
N LYS A 45 -20.06 -3.06 0.11
CA LYS A 45 -20.01 -1.77 -0.60
C LYS A 45 -18.58 -1.42 -1.01
N ILE A 46 -17.61 -1.58 -0.11
CA ILE A 46 -16.19 -1.37 -0.43
C ILE A 46 -15.71 -2.34 -1.51
N ASN A 47 -16.06 -3.63 -1.46
CA ASN A 47 -15.67 -4.57 -2.52
C ASN A 47 -16.36 -4.26 -3.86
N HIS A 48 -17.60 -3.78 -3.85
CA HIS A 48 -18.30 -3.32 -5.05
C HIS A 48 -17.56 -2.13 -5.68
N LEU A 49 -17.28 -1.07 -4.92
CA LEU A 49 -16.53 0.09 -5.41
C LEU A 49 -15.15 -0.30 -5.94
N LYS A 50 -14.45 -1.15 -5.19
CA LYS A 50 -13.12 -1.66 -5.55
C LYS A 50 -13.08 -2.36 -6.89
N LEU A 51 -14.10 -3.17 -7.21
CA LEU A 51 -14.15 -3.97 -8.42
C LEU A 51 -14.74 -3.23 -9.63
N ASN A 52 -15.65 -2.28 -9.40
CA ASN A 52 -16.42 -1.63 -10.47
C ASN A 52 -15.97 -0.20 -10.78
N ASP A 53 -15.34 0.51 -9.84
CA ASP A 53 -15.03 1.94 -9.98
C ASP A 53 -13.53 2.23 -9.76
N TYR A 54 -12.99 1.84 -8.61
CA TYR A 54 -11.66 2.28 -8.17
C TYR A 54 -10.52 1.99 -9.15
N SER A 55 -10.59 0.89 -9.93
CA SER A 55 -9.53 0.55 -10.88
C SER A 55 -9.41 1.52 -12.06
N ASN A 56 -10.44 2.32 -12.33
CA ASN A 56 -10.49 3.25 -13.46
C ASN A 56 -10.49 4.72 -12.99
N ASN A 57 -10.29 4.95 -11.69
CA ASN A 57 -10.42 6.27 -11.08
C ASN A 57 -9.05 6.79 -10.62
N ALA A 58 -8.45 7.67 -11.43
CA ALA A 58 -7.13 8.24 -11.17
C ALA A 58 -7.06 8.99 -9.83
N LEU A 59 -8.15 9.65 -9.42
CA LEU A 59 -8.22 10.34 -8.13
C LEU A 59 -8.16 9.35 -6.96
N VAL A 60 -8.85 8.20 -7.07
CA VAL A 60 -8.78 7.14 -6.05
C VAL A 60 -7.35 6.59 -5.95
N THR A 61 -6.68 6.36 -7.09
CA THR A 61 -5.28 5.92 -7.10
C THR A 61 -4.34 6.95 -6.48
N GLN A 62 -4.50 8.24 -6.83
CA GLN A 62 -3.72 9.33 -6.25
C GLN A 62 -3.91 9.42 -4.72
N CYS A 63 -5.15 9.31 -4.25
CA CYS A 63 -5.46 9.36 -2.82
C CYS A 63 -5.02 8.10 -2.05
N ALA A 64 -4.91 6.95 -2.71
CA ALA A 64 -4.38 5.73 -2.11
C ALA A 64 -2.84 5.73 -2.01
N ASP A 65 -2.16 6.49 -2.87
CA ASP A 65 -0.71 6.67 -2.86
C ASP A 65 -0.31 7.66 -1.76
N LYS A 66 0.39 7.15 -0.72
CA LYS A 66 0.85 8.00 0.41
C LYS A 66 1.77 9.15 0.00
N TYR A 67 2.40 9.08 -1.16
CA TYR A 67 3.22 10.17 -1.69
C TYR A 67 2.38 11.12 -2.55
N ALA A 68 1.66 10.60 -3.56
CA ALA A 68 0.91 11.44 -4.50
C ALA A 68 -0.30 12.15 -3.87
N VAL A 69 -0.89 11.59 -2.81
CA VAL A 69 -1.99 12.25 -2.07
C VAL A 69 -1.57 13.59 -1.47
N ARG A 70 -0.28 13.81 -1.23
CA ARG A 70 0.24 15.07 -0.69
C ARG A 70 -0.04 16.23 -1.63
N GLU A 71 0.05 16.01 -2.94
CA GLU A 71 -0.27 17.04 -3.92
C GLU A 71 -1.76 17.34 -3.95
N TYR A 72 -2.60 16.30 -3.94
CA TYR A 72 -4.05 16.47 -3.84
C TYR A 72 -4.44 17.30 -2.60
N ILE A 73 -3.82 17.04 -1.44
CA ILE A 73 -4.10 17.78 -0.20
C ILE A 73 -3.69 19.26 -0.31
N LYS A 74 -2.54 19.56 -0.94
CA LYS A 74 -2.11 20.94 -1.20
C LYS A 74 -3.07 21.67 -2.14
N GLU A 75 -3.53 21.02 -3.21
CA GLU A 75 -4.53 21.57 -4.13
C GLU A 75 -5.86 21.88 -3.44
N LYS A 76 -6.19 21.18 -2.35
CA LYS A 76 -7.35 21.49 -1.50
C LYS A 76 -7.10 22.58 -0.47
N GLY A 77 -5.90 23.13 -0.39
CA GLY A 77 -5.54 24.16 0.58
C GLY A 77 -5.45 23.63 2.01
N CYS A 78 -5.15 22.34 2.18
CA CYS A 78 -5.06 21.66 3.47
C CYS A 78 -3.63 21.19 3.76
N GLU A 79 -2.62 21.90 3.31
CA GLU A 79 -1.22 21.45 3.46
C GLU A 79 -0.77 21.36 4.94
N GLU A 80 -1.44 22.08 5.84
CA GLU A 80 -1.16 22.09 7.27
C GLU A 80 -1.40 20.74 7.96
N ILE A 81 -2.22 19.85 7.37
CA ILE A 81 -2.42 18.50 7.90
C ILE A 81 -1.35 17.50 7.41
N LEU A 82 -0.48 17.90 6.49
CA LEU A 82 0.58 17.03 5.99
C LEU A 82 1.70 16.91 7.00
N ASN A 83 2.08 15.67 7.30
CA ASN A 83 3.29 15.41 8.08
C ASN A 83 4.54 15.87 7.30
N GLU A 84 5.60 16.22 8.04
CA GLU A 84 6.89 16.61 7.45
C GLU A 84 7.52 15.43 6.70
N LEU A 85 7.85 15.66 5.43
CA LEU A 85 8.46 14.69 4.53
C LEU A 85 9.95 15.00 4.41
N TYR A 86 10.81 14.07 4.83
CA TYR A 86 12.26 14.22 4.75
C TYR A 86 12.81 13.84 3.38
N PHE A 87 12.29 12.78 2.77
CA PHE A 87 12.73 12.34 1.45
C PHE A 87 11.66 11.48 0.75
N SER A 88 11.81 11.36 -0.57
CA SER A 88 11.16 10.33 -1.39
C SER A 88 12.17 9.81 -2.42
N CYS A 89 12.32 8.50 -2.54
CA CYS A 89 13.26 7.88 -3.48
C CYS A 89 12.68 6.63 -4.13
N ASP A 90 13.32 6.17 -5.21
CA ASP A 90 12.84 5.03 -6.00
C ASP A 90 13.53 3.71 -5.60
N SER A 91 14.69 3.79 -4.94
CA SER A 91 15.45 2.63 -4.48
C SER A 91 15.93 2.75 -3.03
N VAL A 92 16.23 1.60 -2.41
CA VAL A 92 16.71 1.53 -1.02
C VAL A 92 18.10 2.15 -0.86
N GLN A 93 18.90 2.14 -1.93
CA GLN A 93 20.25 2.68 -1.98
C GLN A 93 20.27 4.21 -1.91
N GLU A 94 19.18 4.87 -2.32
CA GLU A 94 19.01 6.32 -2.29
C GLU A 94 18.53 6.84 -0.93
N ILE A 95 18.19 5.97 0.03
CA ILE A 95 17.74 6.40 1.35
C ILE A 95 18.89 7.15 2.05
N PRO A 96 18.69 8.42 2.47
CA PRO A 96 19.74 9.23 3.05
C PRO A 96 19.90 8.93 4.55
N TRP A 97 20.32 7.71 4.88
CA TRP A 97 20.38 7.21 6.27
C TRP A 97 21.13 8.15 7.21
N GLU A 98 22.22 8.76 6.76
CA GLU A 98 23.06 9.63 7.58
C GLU A 98 22.38 10.95 7.97
N THR A 99 21.53 11.51 7.10
CA THR A 99 20.88 12.81 7.34
C THR A 99 19.58 12.69 8.13
N LEU A 100 19.03 11.48 8.26
CA LEU A 100 17.80 11.26 9.02
C LEU A 100 17.99 11.59 10.51
N PRO A 101 16.97 12.16 11.18
CA PRO A 101 17.00 12.45 12.61
C PRO A 101 17.03 11.16 13.45
N ASP A 102 17.09 11.30 14.77
CA ASP A 102 17.09 10.16 15.70
C ASP A 102 15.80 9.31 15.63
N LYS A 103 14.67 9.94 15.26
CA LYS A 103 13.35 9.32 15.14
C LYS A 103 12.70 9.66 13.81
N PHE A 104 12.26 8.64 13.09
CA PHE A 104 11.62 8.79 11.77
C PHE A 104 10.76 7.57 11.43
N VAL A 105 9.95 7.70 10.38
CA VAL A 105 9.19 6.59 9.80
C VAL A 105 9.52 6.48 8.32
N ILE A 106 9.88 5.28 7.85
CA ILE A 106 10.01 4.97 6.42
C ILE A 106 8.80 4.14 6.00
N LYS A 107 8.19 4.50 4.86
CA LYS A 107 6.99 3.83 4.34
C LYS A 107 7.12 3.48 2.87
N GLY A 108 6.52 2.36 2.48
CA GLY A 108 6.17 2.10 1.09
C GLY A 108 4.83 2.79 0.77
N ASN A 109 4.79 3.57 -0.31
CA ASN A 109 3.58 4.32 -0.67
C ASN A 109 2.41 3.43 -1.15
N HIS A 110 2.71 2.31 -1.80
CA HIS A 110 1.81 1.50 -2.64
C HIS A 110 1.15 0.30 -1.94
N GLY A 111 0.91 0.35 -0.63
CA GLY A 111 0.29 -0.77 0.09
C GLY A 111 -0.04 -0.47 1.55
N SER A 112 -0.38 -1.50 2.31
CA SER A 112 -0.62 -1.37 3.76
C SER A 112 0.31 -2.29 4.56
N GLY A 113 0.70 -1.85 5.75
CA GLY A 113 1.68 -2.53 6.60
C GLY A 113 3.16 -2.30 6.20
N TYR A 114 3.42 -1.55 5.13
CA TYR A 114 4.77 -1.18 4.70
C TYR A 114 5.27 0.03 5.48
N ASN A 115 5.56 -0.16 6.76
CA ASN A 115 6.07 0.87 7.66
C ASN A 115 7.26 0.33 8.45
N LEU A 116 8.31 1.15 8.56
CA LEU A 116 9.45 0.97 9.46
C LEU A 116 9.46 2.17 10.38
N ILE A 117 9.27 1.94 11.67
CA ILE A 117 9.24 2.97 12.69
C ILE A 117 10.59 2.93 13.40
N CYS A 118 11.36 4.01 13.31
CA CYS A 118 12.61 4.18 14.02
C CYS A 118 12.38 5.16 15.18
N GLN A 119 12.48 4.67 16.42
CA GLN A 119 12.39 5.49 17.63
C GLN A 119 13.76 5.79 18.26
N ASN A 120 14.83 5.17 17.74
CA ASN A 120 16.21 5.35 18.15
C ASN A 120 17.10 4.90 16.98
N LYS A 121 17.80 5.85 16.35
CA LYS A 121 18.61 5.59 15.14
C LYS A 121 19.83 4.73 15.43
N GLN A 122 20.43 4.86 16.62
CA GLN A 122 21.63 4.14 17.02
C GLN A 122 21.37 2.63 17.17
N SER A 123 20.14 2.25 17.48
CA SER A 123 19.69 0.85 17.56
C SER A 123 19.26 0.25 16.21
N LEU A 124 19.17 1.08 15.15
CA LEU A 124 18.64 0.64 13.87
C LEU A 124 19.67 -0.19 13.09
N ASN A 125 19.31 -1.43 12.78
CA ASN A 125 20.06 -2.22 11.82
C ASN A 125 19.68 -1.84 10.38
N ILE A 126 20.50 -0.99 9.75
CA ILE A 126 20.29 -0.50 8.37
C ILE A 126 20.23 -1.64 7.35
N LYS A 127 20.99 -2.72 7.53
CA LYS A 127 20.99 -3.86 6.60
C LYS A 127 19.64 -4.58 6.62
N SER A 128 19.13 -4.86 7.83
CA SER A 128 17.81 -5.48 8.01
C SER A 128 16.67 -4.57 7.54
N ALA A 129 16.76 -3.27 7.83
CA ALA A 129 15.82 -2.25 7.36
C ALA A 129 15.78 -2.20 5.82
N SER A 130 16.95 -2.13 5.19
CA SER A 130 17.11 -2.13 3.74
C SER A 130 16.49 -3.38 3.09
N HIS A 131 16.72 -4.56 3.67
CA HIS A 131 16.14 -5.81 3.16
C HIS A 131 14.61 -5.84 3.27
N LEU A 132 14.06 -5.33 4.38
CA LEU A 132 12.62 -5.21 4.58
C LEU A 132 11.98 -4.29 3.53
N ILE A 133 12.57 -3.10 3.32
CA ILE A 133 12.05 -2.09 2.39
C ILE A 133 12.15 -2.59 0.94
N ASP A 134 13.28 -3.19 0.55
CA ASP A 134 13.45 -3.81 -0.78
C ASP A 134 12.40 -4.90 -1.04
N GLY A 135 12.04 -5.66 0.00
CA GLY A 135 10.95 -6.64 -0.05
C GLY A 135 9.60 -6.01 -0.37
N TRP A 136 9.29 -4.82 0.17
CA TRP A 136 8.06 -4.09 -0.16
C TRP A 136 8.05 -3.65 -1.62
N MET A 137 9.16 -3.08 -2.10
CA MET A 137 9.25 -2.57 -3.48
C MET A 137 9.06 -3.67 -4.53
N LYS A 138 9.44 -4.91 -4.21
CA LYS A 138 9.24 -6.10 -5.06
C LYS A 138 7.82 -6.67 -4.98
N ASP A 139 7.00 -6.30 -4.02
CA ASP A 139 5.66 -6.86 -3.82
C ASP A 139 4.62 -6.04 -4.59
N ASP A 140 3.74 -6.74 -5.31
CA ASP A 140 2.58 -6.13 -5.94
C ASP A 140 1.40 -6.20 -4.97
N TYR A 141 1.42 -5.33 -3.95
CA TYR A 141 0.49 -5.38 -2.82
C TYR A 141 -0.97 -5.57 -3.26
N TRP A 142 -1.40 -4.82 -4.27
CA TRP A 142 -2.75 -4.86 -4.83
C TRP A 142 -3.20 -6.28 -5.20
N LYS A 143 -2.29 -7.14 -5.67
CA LYS A 143 -2.61 -8.50 -6.07
C LYS A 143 -3.03 -9.34 -4.86
N THR A 144 -2.50 -9.11 -3.66
CA THR A 144 -2.74 -9.98 -2.51
C THR A 144 -4.23 -10.02 -2.14
N TYR A 145 -4.87 -8.85 -2.01
CA TYR A 145 -6.26 -8.70 -1.57
C TYR A 145 -7.20 -8.09 -2.63
N VAL A 146 -6.74 -8.01 -3.88
CA VAL A 146 -7.47 -7.37 -4.99
C VAL A 146 -7.74 -5.89 -4.68
N GLU A 147 -6.77 -5.21 -4.07
CA GLU A 147 -6.84 -3.78 -3.72
C GLU A 147 -6.53 -2.93 -4.95
N LEU A 148 -7.47 -2.91 -5.90
CA LEU A 148 -7.29 -2.30 -7.22
C LEU A 148 -7.02 -0.78 -7.17
N ASN A 149 -7.35 -0.11 -6.08
CA ASN A 149 -6.97 1.28 -5.83
C ASN A 149 -5.44 1.48 -5.77
N TYR A 150 -4.67 0.46 -5.37
CA TYR A 150 -3.20 0.50 -5.42
C TYR A 150 -2.63 0.07 -6.79
N LYS A 151 -3.47 -0.42 -7.71
CA LYS A 151 -3.02 -0.89 -9.02
C LYS A 151 -2.62 0.32 -9.86
N GLY A 152 -1.33 0.40 -10.24
CA GLY A 152 -0.80 1.48 -11.06
C GLY A 152 -0.06 2.58 -10.30
N ILE A 153 -0.01 2.51 -8.96
CA ILE A 153 0.83 3.41 -8.18
C ILE A 153 2.31 3.20 -8.54
N GLN A 154 3.00 4.29 -8.89
CA GLN A 154 4.44 4.28 -9.02
C GLN A 154 5.05 4.11 -7.63
N LYS A 155 5.76 3.00 -7.42
CA LYS A 155 6.29 2.65 -6.12
C LYS A 155 7.38 3.64 -5.72
N LYS A 156 7.24 4.22 -4.53
CA LYS A 156 8.22 5.09 -3.88
C LYS A 156 8.42 4.69 -2.43
N ILE A 157 9.62 4.96 -1.94
CA ILE A 157 9.97 4.91 -0.53
C ILE A 157 9.92 6.34 -0.02
N ILE A 158 9.18 6.58 1.05
CA ILE A 158 9.08 7.91 1.68
C ILE A 158 9.59 7.86 3.12
N GLY A 159 10.29 8.90 3.54
CA GLY A 159 10.69 9.11 4.93
C GLY A 159 9.98 10.32 5.51
N GLU A 160 9.33 10.14 6.65
CA GLU A 160 8.54 11.18 7.31
C GLU A 160 8.96 11.33 8.78
N LYS A 161 8.59 12.48 9.36
CA LYS A 161 8.73 12.74 10.79
C LYS A 161 7.94 11.73 11.63
N TYR A 162 8.56 11.26 12.71
CA TYR A 162 7.88 10.46 13.73
C TYR A 162 6.98 11.37 14.58
N ILE A 163 5.70 11.03 14.67
CA ILE A 163 4.66 11.75 15.42
C ILE A 163 4.19 10.96 16.63
#